data_AF-A0A3B8WNR4-F1
#
_entry.id   AF-A0A3B8WNR4-F1
#
_cell.length_a   1.000
_cell.length_b   1.000
_cell.length_c   1.000
_cell.angle_alpha   90.00
_cell.angle_beta   90.00
_cell.angle_gamma   90.00
#
_symmetry.space_group_name_H-M   'P 1'
#
loop_
_entity.id
_entity.type
_entity.pdbx_description
1 polymer ?
#
loop_
_entity_poly.entity_id
_entity_poly.type
_entity_poly.pdbx_seq_one_letter_code
_entity_poly.pdbx_strand_id
1 'polypeptide(L)' 'AAMGSKSAAKAIMEDAGVPLVPGYHGKDQSPDLLRAEAEKCGFPLLLKAVAGGGGKGM' A
#
# COMPACT_ATOMS: atom_id res chain seq x y z
N ALA A 1 4.56 -2.09 18.02
CA ALA A 1 4.70 -3.32 17.23
C ALA A 1 4.78 -2.97 15.74
N ALA A 2 5.86 -3.32 15.04
CA ALA A 2 6.11 -2.93 13.64
C ALA A 2 5.05 -3.48 12.65
N MET A 3 4.43 -4.61 13.00
CA MET A 3 3.40 -5.26 12.18
C MET A 3 2.02 -4.59 12.21
N GLY A 4 1.82 -3.54 13.02
CA GLY A 4 0.56 -2.78 13.06
C GLY A 4 0.43 -1.76 11.91
N SER A 5 1.55 -1.32 11.34
CA SER A 5 1.57 -0.43 10.18
C SER A 5 1.74 -1.23 8.90
N LYS A 6 0.80 -1.08 7.95
CA LYS A 6 0.86 -1.83 6.69
C LYS A 6 2.09 -1.48 5.86
N SER A 7 2.55 -0.23 5.92
CA SER A 7 3.75 0.21 5.20
C SER A 7 5.02 -0.37 5.82
N ALA A 8 5.13 -0.38 7.14
CA ALA A 8 6.28 -0.94 7.84
C ALA A 8 6.36 -2.46 7.66
N ALA A 9 5.22 -3.15 7.74
CA ALA A 9 5.16 -4.59 7.48
C ALA A 9 5.60 -4.94 6.04
N LYS A 10 5.20 -4.13 5.04
CA LYS A 10 5.61 -4.35 3.65
C LYS A 10 7.09 -4.17 3.43
N ALA A 11 7.70 -3.11 3.97
CA ALA A 11 9.15 -2.90 3.86
C ALA A 11 9.93 -4.09 4.42
N ILE A 12 9.55 -4.60 5.60
CA ILE A 12 10.18 -5.78 6.21
C ILE A 12 10.03 -7.02 5.33
N MET A 13 8.85 -7.23 4.74
CA MET A 13 8.57 -8.39 3.89
C MET A 13 9.31 -8.32 2.55
N GLU A 14 9.43 -7.12 1.98
CA GLU A 14 10.21 -6.85 0.77
C GLU A 14 11.71 -7.11 1.00
N ASP A 15 12.26 -6.57 2.10
CA ASP A 15 13.65 -6.82 2.53
C ASP A 15 13.92 -8.31 2.77
N ALA A 16 12.89 -9.05 3.24
CA ALA A 16 12.96 -10.49 3.46
C ALA A 16 12.75 -11.32 2.18
N GLY A 17 12.55 -10.70 1.01
CA GLY A 17 12.32 -11.38 -0.27
C GLY A 17 10.95 -12.07 -0.37
N VAL A 18 9.99 -11.70 0.47
CA VAL A 18 8.64 -12.24 0.43
C VAL A 18 7.85 -11.55 -0.68
N PRO A 19 7.23 -12.30 -1.62
CA PRO A 19 6.42 -11.71 -2.68
C PRO A 19 5.27 -10.86 -2.12
N LEU A 20 5.15 -9.63 -2.62
CA LEU A 20 4.11 -8.69 -2.24
C LEU A 20 3.07 -8.51 -3.33
N VAL A 21 1.85 -8.15 -2.93
CA VAL A 21 0.82 -7.70 -3.87
C VAL A 21 1.28 -6.38 -4.50
N PRO A 22 1.35 -6.29 -5.84
CA PRO A 22 1.74 -5.07 -6.54
C PRO A 22 0.86 -3.89 -6.15
N GLY A 23 1.47 -2.71 -6.04
CA GLY A 23 0.75 -1.48 -5.73
C GLY A 23 1.67 -0.36 -5.31
N TYR A 24 1.12 0.85 -5.24
CA TYR A 24 1.85 2.00 -4.75
C TYR A 24 1.85 2.08 -3.23
N HIS A 25 3.04 2.20 -2.64
CA HIS A 25 3.25 2.20 -1.18
C HIS A 25 4.07 3.41 -0.70
N GLY A 26 4.28 4.40 -1.58
CA GLY A 26 4.95 5.65 -1.25
C GLY A 26 4.10 6.58 -0.37
N LYS A 27 4.73 7.67 0.08
CA LYS A 27 4.09 8.64 1.00
C LYS A 27 3.36 9.76 0.28
N ASP A 28 3.65 10.02 -0.99
CA ASP A 28 2.98 11.05 -1.77
C ASP A 28 1.55 10.61 -2.07
N GLN A 29 0.58 11.46 -1.74
CA GLN A 29 -0.86 11.23 -1.88
C GLN A 29 -1.51 12.22 -2.86
N SER A 30 -0.71 12.89 -3.69
CA SER A 30 -1.21 13.79 -4.72
C SER A 30 -2.12 13.05 -5.70
N PRO A 31 -3.29 13.62 -6.06
CA PRO A 31 -4.24 12.96 -6.96
C PRO A 31 -3.63 12.52 -8.30
N ASP A 32 -2.71 13.31 -8.85
CA ASP A 32 -2.08 13.04 -10.14
C ASP A 32 -1.14 11.83 -10.08
N LEU A 33 -0.32 11.72 -9.03
CA LEU A 33 0.53 10.56 -8.83
C LEU A 33 -0.31 9.31 -8.57
N LEU A 34 -1.31 9.41 -7.69
CA LEU A 34 -2.17 8.27 -7.37
C LEU A 34 -2.93 7.76 -8.61
N ARG A 35 -3.33 8.66 -9.52
CA ARG A 35 -3.93 8.29 -10.81
C ARG A 35 -2.94 7.53 -11.70
N ALA A 36 -1.73 8.06 -11.88
CA ALA A 36 -0.70 7.42 -12.70
C ALA A 36 -0.33 6.02 -12.15
N GLU A 37 -0.22 5.88 -10.83
CA GLU A 37 0.06 4.59 -10.19
C GLU A 37 -1.12 3.61 -10.30
N ALA A 38 -2.35 4.12 -10.24
CA ALA A 38 -3.55 3.31 -10.47
C ALA A 38 -3.59 2.73 -11.89
N GLU A 39 -3.27 3.55 -12.90
CA GLU A 39 -3.20 3.12 -14.30
C GLU A 39 -2.10 2.06 -14.52
N LYS A 40 -0.94 2.23 -13.88
CA LYS A 40 0.16 1.24 -13.92
C LYS A 40 -0.23 -0.09 -13.26
N CYS A 41 -0.97 -0.05 -12.16
CA CYS A 41 -1.40 -1.26 -11.45
C CYS A 41 -2.56 -1.98 -12.15
N GLY A 42 -3.41 -1.24 -12.87
CA GLY A 42 -4.61 -1.77 -13.52
C GLY A 42 -5.80 -1.92 -12.56
N PHE A 43 -7.01 -1.83 -13.11
CA PHE A 43 -8.25 -1.92 -12.35
C PHE A 43 -8.84 -3.35 -12.35
N PRO A 44 -9.61 -3.75 -11.32
CA PRO A 44 -10.01 -2.97 -10.14
C PRO A 44 -8.91 -2.85 -9.08
N LEU A 45 -8.97 -1.77 -8.29
CA LEU A 45 -8.00 -1.44 -7.23
C LEU A 45 -8.62 -1.45 -5.85
N LEU A 46 -7.77 -1.61 -4.83
CA LEU A 46 -8.16 -1.55 -3.43
C LEU A 46 -7.31 -0.51 -2.69
N LEU A 47 -7.96 0.58 -2.29
CA LEU A 47 -7.35 1.63 -1.46
C LEU A 47 -7.29 1.15 -0.01
N LYS A 48 -6.20 1.45 0.69
CA LYS A 48 -6.02 1.08 2.10
C LYS A 48 -5.36 2.20 2.87
N ALA A 49 -5.97 2.62 3.98
CA ALA A 49 -5.34 3.48 4.95
C ALA A 49 -4.14 2.77 5.61
N VAL A 50 -3.02 3.49 5.72
CA VAL A 50 -1.74 2.99 6.26
C VAL A 50 -1.89 2.48 7.69
N ALA A 51 -2.69 3.18 8.52
CA ALA A 51 -2.93 2.87 9.93
C ALA A 51 -4.34 2.32 10.24
N GLY A 52 -5.12 1.95 9.23
CA GLY A 52 -6.48 1.41 9.44
C GLY A 52 -6.49 -0.02 10.01
N GLY A 53 -7.36 -0.31 10.98
CA GLY A 53 -7.55 -1.64 11.57
C GLY A 53 -9.04 -1.98 11.73
N GLY A 54 -9.39 -3.26 11.66
CA GLY A 54 -10.77 -3.73 11.85
C GLY A 54 -11.76 -3.31 10.74
N GLY A 55 -11.29 -3.17 9.50
CA GLY A 55 -12.12 -2.78 8.35
C GLY A 55 -12.38 -1.28 8.20
N LYS A 56 -11.85 -0.45 9.11
CA LYS A 56 -11.93 1.01 8.99
C LYS A 56 -10.80 1.54 8.11
N GLY A 57 -11.14 2.24 7.03
CA GLY A 57 -10.16 2.76 6.07
C GLY A 57 -9.71 1.74 5.02
N MET A 58 -10.59 0.82 4.64
CA MET A 58 -10.60 0.21 3.30
C MET A 58 -11.63 0.94 2.44
#